data_AF-A0AA40HJ02-F1
#
_entry.id   AF-A0AA40HJ02-F1
#
_cell.length_a   1.000
_cell.length_b   1.000
_cell.length_c   1.000
_cell.angle_alpha   90.00
_cell.angle_beta   90.00
_cell.angle_gamma   90.00
#
_symmetry.space_group_name_H-M   'P 1'
#
loop_
_entity.id
_entity.type
_entity.pdbx_description
1 polymer ?
#
loop_
_entity_poly.entity_id
_entity_poly.type
_entity_poly.pdbx_seq_one_letter_code
_entity_poly.pdbx_strand_id
1 'polypeptide(L)'
;MLRSVFCSALGLLGAIYCLSVSGSGLRNGPRCSKDGIWKDYFKETAGSYLLNRTQWEVVCEEPPHVVTWHVTLFSLLVAASCLEVVLCGVQVVNAAIGVLCGDCRKKVGPRAQEL
;
A
#
# COMPACT_ATOMS: atom_id res chain seq x y z
N MET A 1 4.02 0.77 26.14
CA MET A 1 3.90 1.94 25.23
C MET A 1 4.93 1.91 24.10
N LEU A 2 6.25 2.00 24.36
CA LEU A 2 7.27 2.11 23.29
C LEU A 2 7.30 0.94 22.29
N ARG A 3 7.22 -0.32 22.74
CA ARG A 3 7.19 -1.49 21.82
C ARG A 3 6.07 -1.42 20.78
N SER A 4 4.90 -0.93 21.17
CA SER A 4 3.77 -0.76 20.25
C SER A 4 4.07 0.34 19.24
N VAL A 5 4.63 1.47 19.68
CA VAL A 5 5.01 2.59 18.78
C VAL A 5 6.08 2.17 17.78
N PHE A 6 7.11 1.43 18.21
CA PHE A 6 8.12 0.89 17.30
C PHE A 6 7.52 -0.10 16.29
N CYS A 7 6.61 -0.96 16.72
CA CYS A 7 5.93 -1.91 15.84
C CYS A 7 5.06 -1.18 14.79
N SER A 8 4.30 -0.15 15.21
CA SER A 8 3.49 0.67 14.30
C SER A 8 4.34 1.51 13.35
N ALA A 9 5.50 2.01 13.78
CA ALA A 9 6.43 2.73 12.91
C ALA A 9 7.03 1.81 11.82
N LEU A 10 7.43 0.59 12.19
CA LEU A 10 7.92 -0.41 11.24
C LEU A 10 6.82 -0.85 10.27
N GLY A 11 5.59 -1.07 10.76
CA GLY A 11 4.43 -1.35 9.92
C GLY A 11 4.15 -0.22 8.93
N LEU A 12 4.21 1.03 9.38
CA LEU A 12 4.02 2.19 8.50
C LEU A 12 5.07 2.27 7.38
N LEU A 13 6.34 1.99 7.68
CA LEU A 13 7.40 1.93 6.67
C LEU A 13 7.15 0.80 5.65
N GLY A 14 6.76 -0.39 6.15
CA GLY A 14 6.42 -1.53 5.31
C GLY A 14 5.22 -1.25 4.40
N ALA A 15 4.17 -0.63 4.95
CA ALA A 15 2.96 -0.27 4.23
C ALA A 15 3.23 0.77 3.14
N ILE A 16 4.05 1.80 3.42
CA ILE A 16 4.44 2.81 2.42
C ILE A 16 5.25 2.17 1.29
N TYR A 17 6.19 1.27 1.62
CA TYR A 17 6.95 0.53 0.62
C TYR A 17 6.04 -0.34 -0.25
N CYS A 18 5.18 -1.13 0.39
CA CYS A 18 4.23 -2.00 -0.30
C CYS A 18 3.28 -1.20 -1.20
N LEU A 19 2.74 -0.07 -0.72
CA LEU A 19 1.88 0.82 -1.49
C LEU A 19 2.60 1.37 -2.74
N SER A 20 3.86 1.77 -2.59
CA SER A 20 4.65 2.32 -3.70
C SER A 20 4.92 1.28 -4.78
N VAL A 21 5.35 0.08 -4.38
CA VAL A 21 5.64 -1.03 -5.30
C VAL A 21 4.35 -1.54 -5.95
N SER A 22 3.29 -1.74 -5.17
CA SER A 22 2.02 -2.26 -5.67
C SER A 22 1.30 -1.28 -6.60
N GLY A 23 1.30 0.02 -6.28
CA GLY A 23 0.78 1.07 -7.15
C GLY A 23 1.57 1.17 -8.47
N SER A 24 2.89 1.06 -8.41
CA SER A 24 3.74 1.05 -9.61
C SER A 24 3.49 -0.19 -10.48
N GLY A 25 3.33 -1.36 -9.86
CA GLY A 25 2.96 -2.60 -10.54
C GLY A 25 1.61 -2.47 -11.25
N LEU A 26 0.60 -1.94 -10.55
CA LEU A 26 -0.73 -1.73 -11.11
C LEU A 26 -0.72 -0.76 -12.29
N ARG A 27 0.11 0.30 -12.23
CA ARG A 27 0.25 1.27 -13.34
C ARG A 27 0.92 0.69 -14.57
N ASN A 28 1.96 -0.13 -14.40
CA ASN A 28 2.71 -0.71 -15.52
C ASN A 28 1.96 -1.86 -16.19
N GLY A 29 1.16 -2.61 -15.42
CA GLY A 29 0.41 -3.78 -15.90
C GLY A 29 1.30 -5.01 -16.16
N PRO A 30 0.68 -6.18 -16.40
CA PRO A 30 1.42 -7.42 -16.66
C PRO A 30 1.97 -7.47 -18.08
N ARG A 31 3.03 -8.26 -18.25
CA ARG A 31 3.53 -8.64 -19.57
C ARG A 31 2.62 -9.70 -20.17
N CYS A 32 2.22 -9.51 -21.42
CA CYS A 32 1.37 -10.48 -22.13
C CYS A 32 1.71 -10.53 -23.62
N SER A 33 1.14 -11.51 -24.30
CA SER A 33 1.27 -11.70 -25.74
C SER A 33 0.07 -11.13 -26.49
N LYS A 34 0.34 -10.40 -27.56
CA LYS A 34 -0.63 -10.01 -28.59
C LYS A 34 -0.11 -10.44 -29.95
N ASP A 35 -0.86 -11.25 -30.69
CA ASP A 35 -0.45 -11.77 -32.01
C ASP A 35 0.93 -12.46 -31.99
N GLY A 36 1.27 -13.15 -30.88
CA GLY A 36 2.56 -13.81 -30.68
C GLY A 36 3.72 -12.89 -30.22
N ILE A 37 3.47 -11.59 -30.02
CA ILE A 37 4.48 -10.62 -29.59
C ILE A 37 4.33 -10.34 -28.08
N TRP A 38 5.40 -10.60 -27.32
CA TRP A 38 5.43 -10.38 -25.87
C TRP A 38 5.93 -8.98 -25.51
N LYS A 39 5.04 -8.10 -25.08
CA LYS A 39 5.36 -6.71 -24.68
C LYS A 39 4.55 -6.26 -23.47
N ASP A 40 5.03 -5.19 -22.84
CA ASP A 40 4.33 -4.50 -21.76
C ASP A 40 3.38 -3.45 -22.35
N TYR A 41 2.26 -3.89 -22.92
CA TYR A 41 1.33 -3.02 -23.66
C TYR A 41 0.70 -1.91 -22.79
N PHE A 42 0.61 -2.13 -21.48
CA PHE A 42 -0.07 -1.22 -20.56
C PHE A 42 0.85 -0.13 -19.98
N LYS A 43 2.17 -0.26 -20.14
CA LYS A 43 3.14 0.66 -19.54
C LYS A 43 2.94 2.12 -19.94
N GLU A 44 2.57 2.34 -21.20
CA GLU A 44 2.31 3.68 -21.77
C GLU A 44 0.92 4.23 -21.46
N THR A 45 -0.03 3.38 -21.04
CA THR A 45 -1.42 3.80 -20.78
C THR A 45 -1.61 4.52 -19.44
N ALA A 46 -0.54 4.65 -18.63
CA ALA A 46 -0.53 5.31 -17.34
C ALA A 46 -1.67 4.88 -16.39
N GLY A 47 -2.14 3.62 -16.48
CA GLY A 47 -3.24 3.09 -15.67
C GLY A 47 -4.64 3.28 -16.26
N SER A 48 -4.80 3.94 -17.41
CA SER A 48 -6.09 4.08 -18.10
C SER A 48 -6.73 2.71 -18.42
N TYR A 49 -5.91 1.68 -18.59
CA TYR A 49 -6.38 0.32 -18.86
C TYR A 49 -7.22 -0.29 -17.73
N LEU A 50 -7.06 0.18 -16.48
CA LEU A 50 -7.77 -0.34 -15.31
C LEU A 50 -9.29 -0.07 -15.38
N LEU A 51 -9.69 1.05 -16.00
CA LEU A 51 -11.08 1.47 -16.10
C LEU A 51 -11.82 0.79 -17.25
N ASN A 52 -11.11 0.40 -18.30
CA ASN A 52 -11.71 -0.10 -19.52
C ASN A 52 -11.36 -1.58 -19.72
N ARG A 53 -12.16 -2.45 -19.10
CA ARG A 53 -11.93 -3.91 -19.07
C ARG A 53 -12.00 -4.61 -20.43
N THR A 54 -12.68 -4.02 -21.42
CA THR A 54 -12.79 -4.64 -22.75
C THR A 54 -11.44 -4.76 -23.45
N GLN A 55 -10.48 -3.89 -23.10
CA GLN A 55 -9.14 -3.94 -23.67
C GLN A 55 -8.28 -5.07 -23.08
N TRP A 56 -8.66 -5.67 -21.95
CA TRP A 56 -7.81 -6.67 -21.28
C TRP A 56 -7.64 -7.93 -22.14
N GLU A 57 -8.73 -8.44 -22.70
CA GLU A 57 -8.69 -9.64 -23.55
C GLU A 57 -8.27 -9.31 -25.00
N VAL A 58 -8.53 -8.08 -25.47
CA VAL A 58 -8.13 -7.65 -26.84
C VAL A 58 -6.64 -7.34 -26.94
N VAL A 59 -6.03 -6.86 -25.86
CA VAL A 59 -4.60 -6.51 -25.81
C VAL A 59 -3.75 -7.68 -25.32
N CYS A 60 -4.28 -8.51 -24.41
CA CYS A 60 -3.62 -9.71 -23.93
C CYS A 60 -4.43 -10.94 -24.30
N GLU A 61 -3.99 -11.63 -25.35
CA GLU A 61 -4.61 -12.88 -25.79
C GLU A 61 -4.10 -14.06 -24.96
N GLU A 62 -2.79 -14.08 -24.67
CA GLU A 62 -2.15 -15.14 -23.93
C GLU A 62 -1.19 -14.57 -22.85
N PRO A 63 -1.24 -15.05 -21.59
CA PRO A 63 -2.16 -16.06 -21.03
C PRO A 63 -3.55 -15.52 -20.64
N PRO A 64 -4.60 -16.37 -20.70
CA PRO A 64 -5.97 -15.96 -20.40
C PRO A 64 -6.10 -15.48 -18.94
N HIS A 65 -6.87 -14.42 -18.74
CA HIS A 65 -7.19 -13.81 -17.43
C HIS A 65 -5.98 -13.30 -16.61
N VAL A 66 -4.78 -13.22 -17.18
CA VAL A 66 -3.58 -12.72 -16.49
C VAL A 66 -3.76 -11.29 -15.99
N VAL A 67 -4.43 -10.44 -16.77
CA VAL A 67 -4.68 -9.03 -16.43
C VAL A 67 -5.58 -8.94 -15.22
N THR A 68 -6.66 -9.72 -15.20
CA THR A 68 -7.60 -9.76 -14.07
C THR A 68 -6.91 -10.21 -12.79
N TRP A 69 -6.09 -11.26 -12.86
CA TRP A 69 -5.36 -11.75 -11.70
C TRP A 69 -4.37 -10.72 -11.16
N HIS A 70 -3.56 -10.15 -12.05
CA HIS A 70 -2.59 -9.12 -11.71
C HIS A 70 -3.27 -7.89 -11.07
N VAL A 71 -4.29 -7.33 -11.72
CA VAL A 71 -5.03 -6.17 -11.21
C VAL A 71 -5.68 -6.47 -9.87
N THR A 72 -6.27 -7.64 -9.69
CA THR A 72 -6.94 -8.01 -8.43
C THR A 72 -5.94 -8.12 -7.28
N LEU A 73 -4.83 -8.85 -7.47
CA LEU A 73 -3.79 -8.99 -6.45
C LEU A 73 -3.22 -7.63 -6.06
N PHE A 74 -2.75 -6.86 -7.03
CA PHE A 74 -2.14 -5.55 -6.77
C PHE A 74 -3.13 -4.56 -6.14
N SER A 75 -4.41 -4.59 -6.52
CA SER A 75 -5.44 -3.77 -5.88
C SER A 75 -5.70 -4.16 -4.43
N LEU A 76 -5.66 -5.45 -4.09
CA LEU A 76 -5.79 -5.91 -2.71
C LEU A 76 -4.59 -5.46 -1.87
N LEU A 77 -3.37 -5.53 -2.41
CA LEU A 77 -2.16 -5.05 -1.75
C LEU A 77 -2.23 -3.54 -1.49
N VAL A 78 -2.66 -2.74 -2.47
CA VAL A 78 -2.87 -1.29 -2.32
C VAL A 78 -3.89 -1.01 -1.22
N ALA A 79 -5.04 -1.68 -1.24
CA ALA A 79 -6.10 -1.50 -0.25
C ALA A 79 -5.63 -1.86 1.17
N ALA A 80 -4.95 -3.00 1.32
CA ALA A 80 -4.40 -3.45 2.60
C ALA A 80 -3.33 -2.47 3.12
N SER A 81 -2.43 -2.01 2.26
CA SER A 81 -1.39 -1.03 2.63
C SER A 81 -1.99 0.31 3.04
N CYS A 82 -2.99 0.81 2.32
CA CYS A 82 -3.71 2.02 2.69
C CYS A 82 -4.37 1.88 4.08
N LEU A 83 -5.01 0.73 4.35
CA LEU A 83 -5.61 0.46 5.66
C LEU A 83 -4.55 0.43 6.77
N GLU A 84 -3.41 -0.21 6.55
CA GLU A 84 -2.30 -0.25 7.50
C GLU A 84 -1.72 1.14 7.77
N VAL A 85 -1.51 1.96 6.72
CA VAL A 85 -1.07 3.36 6.87
C VAL A 85 -2.04 4.16 7.75
N VAL A 86 -3.36 3.99 7.55
CA VAL A 86 -4.36 4.67 8.37
C VAL A 86 -4.32 4.20 9.83
N LEU A 87 -4.34 2.88 10.06
CA LEU A 87 -4.38 2.30 11.41
C LEU A 87 -3.09 2.59 12.20
N CYS A 88 -1.92 2.34 11.61
CA CYS A 88 -0.64 2.63 12.24
C CYS A 88 -0.37 4.12 12.37
N GLY A 89 -0.80 4.92 11.39
CA GLY A 89 -0.66 6.38 11.40
C GLY A 89 -1.40 7.02 12.58
N VAL A 90 -2.65 6.62 12.82
CA VAL A 90 -3.43 7.12 13.98
C VAL A 90 -2.73 6.79 15.30
N GLN A 91 -2.17 5.58 15.45
CA GLN A 91 -1.45 5.19 16.67
C GLN A 91 -0.19 6.03 16.89
N VAL A 92 0.58 6.30 15.82
CA VAL A 92 1.78 7.13 15.89
C VAL A 92 1.44 8.58 16.23
N VAL A 93 0.38 9.14 15.61
CA VAL A 93 -0.07 10.52 15.91
C VAL A 93 -0.53 10.65 17.35
N ASN A 94 -1.34 9.71 17.85
CA ASN A 94 -1.82 9.74 19.23
C ASN A 94 -0.65 9.60 20.23
N ALA A 95 0.33 8.74 19.93
CA ALA A 95 1.54 8.64 20.74
C ALA A 95 2.35 9.94 20.73
N ALA A 96 2.51 10.58 19.56
CA ALA A 96 3.24 11.85 19.43
C ALA A 96 2.58 12.98 20.22
N ILE A 97 1.25 13.11 20.16
CA ILE A 97 0.49 14.10 20.96
C ILE A 97 0.66 13.82 22.46
N GLY A 98 0.61 12.55 22.88
CA GLY A 98 0.83 12.17 24.28
C GLY A 98 2.23 12.54 24.79
N VAL A 99 3.26 12.42 23.96
CA VAL A 99 4.63 12.81 24.31
C VAL A 99 4.78 14.33 24.32
N LEU A 100 4.31 15.02 23.28
CA LEU A 100 4.44 16.48 23.14
C LEU A 100 3.61 17.25 24.18
N CYS A 101 2.37 16.84 24.45
CA CYS A 101 1.54 17.43 25.49
C CYS A 101 1.86 16.92 26.91
N GLY A 102 2.55 15.78 27.03
CA GLY A 102 2.98 15.21 28.31
C GLY A 102 4.21 15.92 28.91
N ASP A 103 5.14 16.40 28.07
CA ASP A 103 6.36 17.05 28.56
C ASP A 103 6.10 18.44 29.19
N CYS A 104 4.96 19.09 28.91
CA CYS A 104 4.56 20.33 29.57
C CYS A 104 3.91 20.14 30.96
N ARG A 105 3.64 18.90 31.41
CA ARG A 105 3.01 18.61 32.72
C ARG A 105 3.97 18.04 33.78
N LYS A 106 5.29 18.17 33.63
CA LYS A 106 6.22 17.82 34.72
C LYS A 106 6.24 18.90 35.82
N LYS A 107 5.27 18.84 36.72
CA LYS A 107 5.47 19.11 38.16
C LYS A 107 5.11 17.85 38.95
N VAL A 108 6.14 17.22 39.54
CA VAL A 108 6.15 16.26 40.67
C VAL A 108 5.37 14.93 40.53
N GLY A 109 6.11 13.81 40.58
CA GLY A 109 5.60 12.52 41.09
C GLY A 109 5.86 11.30 40.18
N PRO A 110 6.56 10.24 40.67
CA PRO A 110 6.79 9.02 39.90
C PRO A 110 5.61 8.05 39.97
N ARG A 111 5.18 7.57 38.79
CA ARG A 111 4.39 6.34 38.46
C ARG A 111 3.17 6.63 37.60
N ALA A 112 3.27 6.28 36.32
CA ALA A 112 2.19 5.69 35.52
C ALA A 112 2.78 5.21 34.18
N GLN A 113 3.69 4.25 34.28
CA GLN A 113 3.92 3.31 33.19
C GLN A 113 3.28 2.00 33.67
N GLU A 114 2.56 1.33 32.77
CA GLU A 114 1.94 -0.01 32.90
C GLU A 114 0.44 -0.01 33.26
N LEU A 115 -0.41 -0.03 32.22
CA LEU A 115 -1.31 -1.16 31.97
C LEU A 115 -1.30 -1.44 30.46
#